data_AF-A0A928G0U8-F1
#
_entry.id   AF-A0A928G0U8-F1
#
_cell.length_a   1.000
_cell.length_b   1.000
_cell.length_c   1.000
_cell.angle_alpha   90.00
_cell.angle_beta   90.00
_cell.angle_gamma   90.00
#
_symmetry.space_group_name_H-M   'P 1'
#
loop_
_entity.id
_entity.type
_entity.pdbx_description
1 polymer ?
#
loop_
_entity_poly.entity_id
_entity_poly.type
_entity_poly.pdbx_seq_one_letter_code
_entity_poly.pdbx_strand_id
1 'polypeptide(L)'
;MYTINIKGHANPKDPSMVKLEMIFFKSNYPRVTKVVNVTGLMADWDSKAQSFRVGSAEATTKNKILFDLKTKYYHKADDWEIEGRSWSPVQLSHAFDEIEQVKSEVRVKSVL
;
A
#
# COMPACT_ATOMS: atom_id res chain seq x y z
N MET A 1 18.07 -4.66 -7.23
CA MET A 1 16.73 -5.23 -7.46
C MET A 1 15.84 -4.92 -6.26
N TYR A 2 14.59 -4.53 -6.51
CA TYR A 2 13.60 -4.25 -5.47
C TYR A 2 12.22 -4.76 -5.88
N THR A 3 11.34 -5.00 -4.92
CA THR A 3 9.94 -5.41 -5.17
C THR A 3 8.99 -4.78 -4.16
N ILE A 4 7.75 -4.57 -4.59
CA ILE A 4 6.65 -4.10 -3.75
C ILE A 4 5.49 -5.06 -3.91
N ASN A 5 5.05 -5.66 -2.82
CA ASN A 5 3.97 -6.65 -2.80
C ASN A 5 2.91 -6.26 -1.79
N ILE A 6 1.68 -6.74 -1.97
CA ILE A 6 0.61 -6.55 -0.99
C ILE A 6 0.23 -7.93 -0.45
N LYS A 7 0.23 -8.07 0.88
CA LYS A 7 -0.25 -9.27 1.56
C LYS A 7 -1.49 -8.96 2.37
N GLY A 8 -2.39 -9.94 2.44
CA GLY A 8 -3.55 -9.92 3.30
C GLY A 8 -3.43 -10.96 4.40
N HIS A 9 -3.77 -10.55 5.62
CA HIS A 9 -3.82 -11.39 6.80
C HIS A 9 -5.16 -11.20 7.50
N ALA A 10 -5.63 -12.21 8.23
CA ALA A 10 -6.82 -12.06 9.06
C ALA A 10 -6.58 -10.94 10.09
N ASN A 11 -7.54 -10.03 10.24
CA ASN A 11 -7.43 -8.98 11.22
C ASN A 11 -7.54 -9.57 12.65
N PRO A 12 -6.58 -9.32 13.56
CA PRO A 12 -6.62 -9.88 14.91
C PRO A 12 -7.85 -9.49 15.73
N LYS A 13 -8.48 -8.35 15.41
CA LYS A 13 -9.71 -7.89 16.08
C LYS A 13 -10.98 -8.44 15.45
N ASP A 14 -10.93 -8.80 14.17
CA ASP A 14 -12.05 -9.34 13.41
C ASP A 14 -11.51 -10.29 12.32
N PRO A 15 -11.42 -11.60 12.60
CA PRO A 15 -10.85 -12.57 11.66
C PRO A 15 -11.60 -12.66 10.33
N SER A 16 -12.84 -12.17 10.25
CA SER A 16 -13.61 -12.14 8.99
C SER A 16 -13.11 -11.06 8.02
N MET A 17 -12.37 -10.07 8.52
CA MET A 17 -11.87 -8.94 7.76
C MET A 17 -10.39 -9.12 7.42
N VAL A 18 -9.99 -8.71 6.22
CA VAL A 18 -8.59 -8.68 5.82
C VAL A 18 -7.91 -7.41 6.32
N LYS A 19 -6.73 -7.57 6.92
CA LYS A 19 -5.73 -6.53 7.14
C LYS A 19 -4.70 -6.61 6.02
N LEU A 20 -4.62 -5.57 5.20
CA LEU A 20 -3.66 -5.48 4.11
C LEU A 20 -2.37 -4.79 4.55
N GLU A 21 -1.25 -5.35 4.14
CA GLU A 21 0.09 -4.81 4.38
C GLU A 21 0.89 -4.79 3.07
N MET A 22 1.42 -3.63 2.72
CA MET A 22 2.37 -3.48 1.64
C MET A 22 3.78 -3.80 2.14
N ILE A 23 4.52 -4.56 1.37
CA ILE A 23 5.85 -5.08 1.71
C ILE A 23 6.85 -4.52 0.72
N PHE A 24 7.79 -3.74 1.24
CA PHE A 24 8.90 -3.17 0.51
C PHE A 24 10.14 -4.05 0.71
N PHE A 25 10.73 -4.50 -0.39
CA PHE A 25 11.94 -5.29 -0.40
C PHE A 25 12.97 -4.67 -1.34
N LYS A 26 14.21 -4.57 -0.88
CA LYS A 26 15.39 -4.23 -1.69
C LYS A 26 16.55 -5.11 -1.25
N SER A 27 17.36 -5.59 -2.19
CA SER A 27 18.55 -6.39 -1.89
C SER A 27 19.45 -5.68 -0.86
N ASN A 28 19.99 -6.44 0.11
CA ASN A 28 20.85 -5.95 1.20
C ASN A 28 20.17 -5.03 2.23
N TYR A 29 18.84 -4.94 2.22
CA TYR A 29 18.07 -4.24 3.25
C TYR A 29 17.06 -5.18 3.92
N PRO A 30 16.74 -4.94 5.21
CA PRO A 30 15.58 -5.57 5.84
C PRO A 30 14.30 -5.26 5.06
N ARG A 31 13.36 -6.22 5.09
CA ARG A 31 12.00 -6.00 4.57
C ARG A 31 11.26 -5.03 5.47
N VAL A 32 10.47 -4.16 4.87
CA VAL A 32 9.64 -3.20 5.60
C VAL A 32 8.19 -3.43 5.22
N THR A 33 7.30 -3.43 6.21
CA THR A 33 5.86 -3.55 6.00
C THR A 33 5.15 -2.25 6.37
N LYS A 34 4.10 -1.90 5.62
CA LYS A 34 3.23 -0.75 5.88
C LYS A 34 1.78 -1.17 5.76
N VAL A 35 0.97 -0.84 6.77
CA VAL A 35 -0.47 -1.13 6.74
C VAL A 35 -1.14 -0.30 5.63
N VAL A 36 -2.04 -0.92 4.88
CA VAL A 36 -2.85 -0.28 3.85
C VAL A 36 -4.28 -0.14 4.38
N ASN A 37 -4.83 1.07 4.31
CA ASN A 37 -6.17 1.40 4.81
C ASN A 37 -7.27 1.00 3.81
N VAL A 38 -7.17 -0.20 3.24
CA VAL A 38 -8.20 -0.82 2.41
C VAL A 38 -8.61 -2.12 3.10
N THR A 39 -9.91 -2.28 3.33
CA THR A 39 -10.47 -3.44 4.03
C THR A 39 -11.54 -4.13 3.20
N GLY A 40 -11.88 -5.36 3.58
CA GLY A 40 -12.88 -6.21 2.95
C GLY A 40 -12.89 -7.57 3.64
N LEU A 41 -13.73 -8.49 3.17
CA LEU A 41 -13.79 -9.82 3.74
C LEU A 41 -12.51 -10.59 3.41
N MET A 42 -11.99 -11.33 4.39
CA MET A 42 -10.85 -12.22 4.22
C MET A 42 -11.14 -13.31 3.18
N ALA A 43 -12.40 -13.75 3.09
CA ALA A 43 -12.87 -14.70 2.09
C ALA A 43 -12.84 -14.15 0.66
N ASP A 44 -12.76 -12.84 0.46
CA ASP A 44 -12.70 -12.21 -0.86
C ASP A 44 -11.26 -11.88 -1.28
N TRP A 45 -10.29 -12.00 -0.38
CA TRP A 45 -8.89 -11.75 -0.69
C TRP A 45 -8.24 -12.93 -1.44
N ASP A 46 -7.59 -12.64 -2.56
CA ASP A 46 -6.74 -13.57 -3.30
C ASP A 46 -5.27 -13.21 -3.06
N SER A 47 -4.61 -14.00 -2.20
CA SER A 47 -3.20 -13.82 -1.85
C SER A 47 -2.23 -14.03 -3.03
N LYS A 48 -2.61 -14.80 -4.05
CA LYS A 48 -1.76 -15.03 -5.22
C LYS A 48 -1.84 -13.84 -6.18
N ALA A 49 -3.05 -13.34 -6.42
CA ALA A 49 -3.28 -12.17 -7.26
C ALA A 49 -2.97 -10.84 -6.54
N GLN A 50 -2.89 -10.84 -5.21
CA GLN A 50 -2.76 -9.65 -4.36
C GLN A 50 -3.91 -8.65 -4.58
N SER A 51 -5.13 -9.18 -4.74
CA SER A 51 -6.33 -8.42 -5.05
C SER A 51 -7.57 -9.05 -4.42
N PHE A 52 -8.66 -8.30 -4.37
CA PHE A 52 -9.97 -8.85 -4.08
C PHE A 52 -10.53 -9.58 -5.30
N ARG A 53 -11.18 -10.72 -5.08
CA ARG A 53 -11.88 -11.51 -6.10
C ARG A 53 -12.88 -10.60 -6.83
N VAL A 54 -12.82 -10.64 -8.16
CA VAL A 54 -13.71 -9.83 -9.01
C VAL A 54 -15.12 -10.41 -8.96
N GLY A 55 -16.12 -9.55 -8.77
CA GLY A 55 -17.51 -9.97 -8.62
C GLY A 55 -18.45 -8.86 -8.16
N SER A 56 -17.90 -7.76 -7.63
CA SER A 56 -18.65 -6.57 -7.25
C SER A 56 -17.95 -5.29 -7.71
N ALA A 57 -18.72 -4.20 -7.87
CA ALA A 57 -18.17 -2.88 -8.16
C ALA A 57 -17.25 -2.38 -7.03
N GLU A 58 -17.53 -2.80 -5.79
CA GLU A 58 -16.70 -2.51 -4.63
C GLU A 58 -15.32 -3.18 -4.75
N ALA A 59 -15.25 -4.46 -5.12
CA ALA A 59 -13.99 -5.16 -5.34
C ALA A 59 -13.15 -4.49 -6.44
N THR A 60 -13.79 -4.08 -7.55
CA THR A 60 -13.12 -3.33 -8.63
C THR A 60 -12.54 -2.01 -8.14
N THR A 61 -13.30 -1.25 -7.34
CA THR A 61 -12.84 0.02 -6.76
C THR A 61 -11.65 -0.20 -5.82
N LYS A 62 -11.71 -1.20 -4.94
CA LYS A 62 -10.61 -1.54 -4.02
C LYS A 62 -9.37 -1.96 -4.78
N ASN A 63 -9.50 -2.81 -5.79
CA ASN A 63 -8.38 -3.26 -6.61
C ASN A 63 -7.71 -2.11 -7.36
N LYS A 64 -8.50 -1.14 -7.86
CA LYS A 64 -7.95 0.08 -8.45
C LYS A 64 -7.13 0.89 -7.44
N ILE A 65 -7.64 1.09 -6.22
CA ILE A 65 -6.91 1.80 -5.16
C ILE A 65 -5.58 1.09 -4.83
N LEU A 66 -5.59 -0.24 -4.70
CA LEU A 66 -4.37 -1.01 -4.42
C LEU A 66 -3.35 -0.92 -5.57
N PHE A 67 -3.83 -0.99 -6.82
CA PHE A 67 -3.01 -0.85 -8.01
C PHE A 67 -2.37 0.55 -8.11
N ASP A 68 -3.17 1.60 -7.93
CA ASP A 68 -2.71 2.99 -7.98
C ASP A 68 -1.67 3.25 -6.88
N LEU A 69 -1.92 2.74 -5.66
CA LEU A 69 -0.98 2.86 -4.54
C LEU A 69 0.35 2.13 -4.83
N LYS A 70 0.28 0.89 -5.31
CA LYS A 70 1.48 0.11 -5.67
C LYS A 70 2.28 0.81 -6.76
N THR A 71 1.62 1.28 -7.82
CA THR A 71 2.23 2.01 -8.94
C THR A 71 2.90 3.29 -8.46
N LYS A 72 2.25 4.05 -7.57
CA LYS A 72 2.80 5.27 -6.97
C LYS A 72 4.13 5.02 -6.26
N TYR A 73 4.25 3.95 -5.48
CA TYR A 73 5.53 3.61 -4.84
C TYR A 73 6.58 3.09 -5.82
N TYR A 74 6.17 2.34 -6.86
CA TYR A 74 7.10 1.90 -7.91
C TYR A 74 7.72 3.10 -8.63
N HIS A 75 6.91 4.06 -9.08
CA HIS A 75 7.43 5.27 -9.73
C HIS A 75 8.44 6.00 -8.84
N LYS A 76 8.16 6.14 -7.54
CA LYS A 76 9.09 6.80 -6.62
C LYS A 76 10.41 6.05 -6.47
N ALA A 77 10.36 4.71 -6.45
CA ALA A 77 11.54 3.88 -6.40
C ALA A 77 12.34 3.99 -7.71
N ASP A 78 11.67 3.94 -8.86
CA ASP A 78 12.30 4.10 -10.18
C ASP A 78 12.97 5.47 -10.31
N ASP A 79 12.31 6.56 -9.91
CA ASP A 79 12.90 7.90 -9.90
C ASP A 79 14.21 7.93 -9.09
N TRP A 80 14.21 7.34 -7.89
CA TRP A 80 15.41 7.28 -7.04
C TRP A 80 16.51 6.39 -7.61
N GLU A 81 16.17 5.31 -8.33
CA GLU A 81 17.15 4.49 -9.03
C GLU A 81 17.76 5.26 -10.22
N ILE A 82 16.96 6.00 -11.00
CA ILE A 82 17.42 6.86 -12.10
C ILE A 82 18.34 7.99 -11.59
N GLU A 83 17.99 8.59 -10.44
CA GLU A 83 18.80 9.62 -9.78
C GLU A 83 20.12 9.07 -9.19
N GLY A 84 20.33 7.75 -9.15
CA GLY A 84 21.48 7.12 -8.49
C GLY A 84 21.47 7.32 -6.97
N ARG A 85 20.31 7.60 -6.37
CA ARG A 85 20.18 7.85 -4.95
C ARG A 85 20.38 6.58 -4.14
N SER A 86 21.15 6.65 -3.07
CA SER A 86 21.17 5.59 -2.05
C SER A 86 19.90 5.67 -1.19
N TRP A 87 18.92 4.82 -1.50
CA TRP A 87 17.66 4.73 -0.76
C TRP A 87 17.44 3.33 -0.16
N SER A 88 16.67 3.28 0.93
CA SER A 88 16.28 2.06 1.66
C SER A 88 14.76 1.82 1.64
N PRO A 89 14.29 0.57 1.82
CA PRO A 89 12.86 0.27 1.93
C PRO A 89 12.10 1.10 2.98
N VAL A 90 12.76 1.47 4.09
CA VAL A 90 12.19 2.33 5.13
C VAL A 90 11.92 3.73 4.58
N GLN A 91 12.88 4.33 3.87
CA GLN A 91 12.69 5.63 3.24
C GLN A 91 11.57 5.60 2.21
N LEU A 92 11.48 4.51 1.43
CA LEU A 92 10.40 4.34 0.46
C LEU A 92 9.03 4.24 1.15
N SER A 93 8.90 3.48 2.25
CA SER A 93 7.60 3.34 2.95
C SER A 93 7.06 4.64 3.53
N HIS A 94 7.96 5.59 3.86
CA HIS A 94 7.62 6.91 4.39
C HIS A 94 7.56 8.01 3.30
N ALA A 95 7.86 7.69 2.04
CA ALA A 95 8.01 8.68 0.97
C ALA A 95 6.78 9.56 0.70
N PHE A 96 5.61 9.17 1.21
CA PHE A 96 4.35 9.88 1.02
C PHE A 96 3.64 10.25 2.33
N ASP A 97 4.25 10.02 3.48
CA ASP A 97 3.61 10.26 4.78
C ASP A 97 3.33 11.75 5.02
N GLU A 98 4.25 12.62 4.61
CA GLU A 98 4.08 14.08 4.66
C GLU A 98 2.95 14.56 3.74
N ILE A 99 2.76 13.91 2.59
CA ILE A 99 1.70 14.27 1.62
C ILE A 99 0.32 13.86 2.15
N GLU A 100 0.21 12.77 2.92
CA GLU A 100 -1.05 12.37 3.55
C GLU A 100 -1.40 13.24 4.78
N GLN A 101 -0.41 13.70 5.56
CA GLN A 101 -0.64 14.67 6.63
C GLN A 101 -1.16 16.01 6.08
N VAL A 102 -0.54 16.56 5.04
CA VAL A 102 -1.00 17.83 4.44
C VAL A 102 -2.41 17.68 3.83
N LYS A 103 -2.72 16.55 3.18
CA LYS A 103 -4.04 16.33 2.57
C LYS A 103 -5.16 16.11 3.60
N SER A 104 -4.84 15.59 4.78
CA SER A 104 -5.78 15.46 5.90
C SER A 104 -5.99 16.81 6.60
N GLU A 105 -4.94 17.60 6.84
CA GLU A 105 -5.09 18.95 7.41
C GLU A 105 -5.91 19.91 6.53
N VAL A 106 -5.74 19.86 5.20
CA VAL A 106 -6.52 20.70 4.28
C VAL A 106 -8.01 20.29 4.25
N ARG A 107 -8.32 19.01 4.45
CA ARG A 107 -9.73 18.52 4.52
C ARG A 107 -10.44 18.91 5.81
N VAL A 108 -9.72 19.22 6.88
CA VAL A 108 -10.31 19.60 8.19
C VAL A 108 -10.58 21.11 8.29
N LYS A 109 -10.18 21.91 7.29
CA LYS A 109 -10.37 23.37 7.28
C LYS A 109 -11.57 23.87 6.48
N SER A 110 -12.57 23.04 6.19
CA SER A 110 -13.89 23.51 5.74
C SER A 110 -14.81 23.67 6.95
N VAL A 111 -14.64 24.77 7.68
CA VAL A 111 -15.56 25.18 8.75
C VAL A 111 -16.26 26.47 8.32
N LEU A 112 -17.58 26.33 8.13
CA LEU A 112 -18.68 27.31 8.03
C LEU A 112 -18.75 28.22 6.79
#